data_AF-A0A2I7SM80-F1
#
_entry.id   AF-A0A2I7SM80-F1
#
_cell.length_a   1.000
_cell.length_b   1.000
_cell.length_c   1.000
_cell.angle_alpha   90.00
_cell.angle_beta   90.00
_cell.angle_gamma   90.00
#
_symmetry.space_group_name_H-M   'P 1'
#
loop_
_entity.id
_entity.type
_entity.pdbx_description
1 polymer ?
#
loop_
_entity_poly.entity_id
_entity_poly.type
_entity_poly.pdbx_seq_one_letter_code
_entity_poly.pdbx_strand_id
1 'polypeptide(L)'
;MNNLSANYERILEVLRKISKEQLLSYQRRQPKLSDLELISLSLTAEFMGIDSENDLFRKLPDSLLSKIGHYPEKCVSYKSRV
;
A
#
# COMPACT_ATOMS: atom_id res chain seq x y z
N MET A 1 -8.43 -15.30 5.09
CA MET A 1 -8.07 -14.97 3.71
C MET A 1 -8.42 -13.52 3.47
N ASN A 2 -7.43 -12.64 3.34
CA ASN A 2 -7.69 -11.21 3.20
C ASN A 2 -7.78 -10.88 1.71
N ASN A 3 -8.99 -10.59 1.23
CA ASN A 3 -9.26 -10.20 -0.16
C ASN A 3 -8.35 -9.06 -0.64
N LEU A 4 -7.96 -8.17 0.27
CA LEU A 4 -7.08 -7.04 -0.01
C LEU A 4 -5.69 -7.47 -0.52
N SER A 5 -5.05 -8.46 0.10
CA SER A 5 -3.71 -8.89 -0.30
C SER A 5 -3.71 -9.55 -1.67
N ALA A 6 -4.71 -10.39 -1.94
CA ALA A 6 -4.85 -11.07 -3.22
C ALA A 6 -5.15 -10.09 -4.37
N ASN A 7 -6.06 -9.13 -4.13
CA ASN A 7 -6.39 -8.09 -5.12
C ASN A 7 -5.19 -7.19 -5.41
N TYR A 8 -4.47 -6.79 -4.35
CA TYR A 8 -3.24 -6.03 -4.45
C TYR A 8 -2.19 -6.72 -5.31
N GLU A 9 -1.92 -8.00 -5.06
CA GLU A 9 -0.95 -8.79 -5.84
C GLU A 9 -1.38 -8.91 -7.31
N ARG A 10 -2.67 -9.13 -7.57
CA ARG A 10 -3.23 -9.23 -8.91
C ARG A 10 -3.03 -7.93 -9.70
N ILE A 11 -3.34 -6.79 -9.09
CA ILE A 11 -3.18 -5.46 -9.70
C ILE A 11 -1.70 -5.16 -9.92
N LEU A 12 -0.85 -5.45 -8.94
CA LEU A 12 0.60 -5.24 -9.04
C LEU A 12 1.22 -6.06 -10.18
N GLU A 13 0.79 -7.31 -10.37
CA GLU A 13 1.25 -8.16 -11.48
C GLU A 13 0.91 -7.53 -12.84
N VAL A 14 -0.31 -7.00 -12.99
CA VAL A 14 -0.75 -6.33 -14.22
C VAL A 14 0.06 -5.06 -14.46
N LEU A 15 0.25 -4.22 -13.43
CA LEU A 15 1.02 -2.98 -13.54
C LEU A 15 2.48 -3.24 -13.92
N ARG A 16 3.10 -4.30 -13.38
CA ARG A 16 4.47 -4.71 -13.74
C ARG A 16 4.62 -5.14 -15.20
N LYS A 17 3.57 -5.68 -15.82
CA LYS A 17 3.59 -6.05 -17.25
C LYS A 17 3.51 -4.82 -18.16
N ILE A 18 2.83 -3.77 -17.70
CA ILE A 18 2.58 -2.56 -18.48
C ILE A 18 3.70 -1.53 -18.30
N SER A 19 4.22 -1.39 -17.07
CA SER A 19 5.22 -0.37 -16.74
C SER A 19 6.57 -1.03 -16.45
N LYS A 20 7.56 -0.74 -17.31
CA LYS A 20 8.95 -1.22 -17.16
C LYS A 20 9.87 -0.26 -16.41
N GLU A 21 9.46 0.98 -16.21
CA GLU A 21 10.36 2.04 -15.73
C GLU A 21 9.92 2.56 -14.36
N GLN A 22 10.80 2.45 -13.37
CA GLN A 22 10.65 3.11 -12.07
C GLN A 22 11.25 4.51 -12.17
N LEU A 23 10.38 5.52 -12.22
CA LEU A 23 10.75 6.89 -12.57
C LEU A 23 11.24 7.71 -11.37
N LEU A 24 12.33 7.32 -10.73
CA LEU A 24 13.01 8.18 -9.74
C LEU A 24 14.53 7.99 -9.82
N SER A 25 15.18 8.72 -10.72
CA SER A 25 16.63 8.70 -10.93
C SER A 25 17.43 9.33 -9.78
N TYR A 26 16.81 10.22 -8.99
CA TYR A 26 17.44 10.87 -7.84
C TYR A 26 16.43 11.21 -6.74
N GLN A 27 16.63 10.67 -5.55
CA GLN A 27 15.89 11.06 -4.34
C GLN A 27 16.82 11.16 -3.14
N ARG A 28 16.64 12.23 -2.34
CA ARG A 28 17.43 12.45 -1.11
C ARG A 28 17.17 11.40 -0.03
N ARG A 29 15.99 10.79 -0.02
CA ARG A 29 15.62 9.66 0.84
C ARG A 29 15.17 8.51 -0.04
N GLN A 30 15.70 7.33 0.20
CA GLN A 30 15.26 6.13 -0.51
C GLN A 30 13.86 5.73 -0.01
N PRO A 31 12.85 5.67 -0.90
CA PRO A 31 11.52 5.23 -0.53
C PRO A 31 11.55 3.74 -0.25
N LYS A 32 10.85 3.32 0.79
CA LYS A 32 10.73 1.91 1.18
C LYS A 32 9.65 1.17 0.38
N LEU A 33 8.85 1.91 -0.38
CA LEU A 33 7.72 1.43 -1.16
C LEU A 33 7.84 2.00 -2.57
N SER A 34 7.78 1.13 -3.57
CA SER A 34 7.91 1.53 -4.97
C SER A 34 6.67 2.23 -5.50
N ASP A 35 6.81 3.06 -6.55
CA ASP A 35 5.68 3.76 -7.17
C ASP A 35 4.59 2.79 -7.64
N LEU A 36 4.98 1.63 -8.19
CA LEU A 36 4.04 0.59 -8.60
C LEU A 36 3.30 -0.03 -7.42
N GLU A 37 3.98 -0.22 -6.29
CA GLU A 37 3.35 -0.69 -5.06
C GLU A 37 2.39 0.36 -4.49
N LEU A 38 2.68 1.65 -4.64
CA LEU A 38 1.81 2.74 -4.18
C LEU A 38 0.55 2.83 -5.03
N ILE A 39 0.73 2.81 -6.36
CA ILE A 39 -0.38 2.87 -7.32
C ILE A 39 -1.27 1.64 -7.20
N SER A 40 -0.68 0.44 -7.09
CA SER A 40 -1.47 -0.78 -6.89
C SER A 40 -2.29 -0.74 -5.61
N LEU A 41 -1.74 -0.20 -4.52
CA LEU A 41 -2.48 -0.03 -3.27
C LEU A 41 -3.66 0.94 -3.42
N SER A 42 -3.44 2.08 -4.09
CA SER A 42 -4.49 3.07 -4.36
C SER A 42 -5.62 2.48 -5.21
N LEU A 43 -5.28 1.77 -6.30
CA LEU A 43 -6.28 1.09 -7.13
C LEU A 43 -7.02 -0.02 -6.38
N THR A 44 -6.34 -0.72 -5.48
CA THR A 44 -6.96 -1.76 -4.65
C THR A 44 -7.97 -1.14 -3.68
N ALA A 45 -7.65 0.01 -3.08
CA ALA A 45 -8.56 0.72 -2.19
C ALA A 45 -9.83 1.16 -2.93
N GLU A 46 -9.66 1.76 -4.11
CA GLU A 46 -10.77 2.18 -4.97
C GLU A 46 -11.63 0.99 -5.41
N PHE A 47 -11.00 -0.11 -5.85
CA PHE A 47 -11.68 -1.35 -6.23
C PHE A 47 -12.49 -1.97 -5.08
N MET A 48 -11.98 -1.84 -3.84
CA MET A 48 -12.66 -2.34 -2.65
C MET A 48 -13.67 -1.34 -2.06
N GLY A 49 -13.82 -0.15 -2.66
CA GLY A 49 -14.69 0.90 -2.15
C GLY A 49 -14.26 1.47 -0.80
N ILE A 50 -12.95 1.47 -0.50
CA ILE A 50 -12.40 2.05 0.71
C ILE A 50 -12.07 3.52 0.44
N ASP A 51 -12.89 4.41 0.98
CA ASP A 51 -12.79 5.87 0.87
C ASP A 51 -11.96 6.52 1.99
N SER A 52 -11.84 5.84 3.14
CA SER A 52 -11.05 6.29 4.27
C SER A 52 -9.65 5.68 4.28
N GLU A 53 -8.62 6.53 4.19
CA GLU A 53 -7.22 6.13 4.40
C GLU A 53 -7.05 5.36 5.72
N ASN A 54 -7.79 5.76 6.77
CA ASN A 54 -7.71 5.12 8.07
C ASN A 54 -8.25 3.68 8.07
N ASP A 55 -9.32 3.43 7.32
CA ASP A 55 -9.87 2.09 7.14
C ASP A 55 -8.92 1.22 6.29
N LEU A 56 -8.29 1.81 5.27
CA LEU A 56 -7.26 1.15 4.48
C LEU A 56 -6.07 0.71 5.35
N PHE A 57 -5.54 1.59 6.22
CA PHE A 57 -4.44 1.28 7.14
C PHE A 57 -4.78 0.20 8.16
N ARG A 58 -6.06 0.05 8.54
CA ARG A 58 -6.52 -1.04 9.42
C ARG A 58 -6.54 -2.40 8.72
N LYS A 59 -6.85 -2.42 7.42
CA LYS A 59 -7.01 -3.65 6.62
C LYS A 59 -5.72 -4.08 5.91
N LEU A 60 -4.72 -3.19 5.85
CA LEU A 60 -3.41 -3.44 5.29
C LEU A 60 -2.65 -4.55 6.07
N PRO A 61 -2.00 -5.50 5.36
CA PRO A 61 -1.14 -6.49 6.00
C PRO A 61 0.12 -5.85 6.58
N ASP A 62 0.68 -6.45 7.64
CA ASP A 62 1.85 -5.91 8.35
C ASP A 62 3.10 -5.83 7.45
N SER A 63 3.17 -6.64 6.39
CA SER A 63 4.24 -6.59 5.38
C SER A 63 4.27 -5.29 4.59
N LEU A 64 3.10 -4.74 4.24
CA LEU A 64 2.99 -3.45 3.55
C LEU A 64 3.09 -2.29 4.55
N LEU A 65 2.52 -2.45 5.74
CA LEU A 65 2.60 -1.45 6.80
C LEU A 65 4.07 -1.13 7.17
N SER A 66 4.92 -2.16 7.23
CA SER A 66 6.36 -2.02 7.49
C SER A 66 7.11 -1.21 6.42
N LYS A 67 6.59 -1.16 5.18
CA LYS A 67 7.17 -0.39 4.07
C LYS A 67 6.74 1.07 4.07
N ILE A 68 5.58 1.42 4.62
CA ILE A 68 5.04 2.80 4.57
C ILE A 68 5.78 3.75 5.53
N GLY A 69 6.66 3.24 6.41
CA GLY A 69 7.50 4.06 7.28
C GLY A 69 6.75 4.59 8.51
N HIS A 70 7.43 5.40 9.33
CA HIS A 70 7.14 5.81 10.73
C HIS A 70 5.77 6.48 10.99
N TYR A 71 4.67 5.79 10.68
CA TYR A 71 3.32 6.05 11.18
C TYR A 71 2.79 4.98 12.16
N PRO A 72 3.59 4.05 12.75
CA PRO A 72 3.03 3.01 13.60
C PRO A 72 2.38 3.60 14.85
N GLU A 73 2.83 4.73 15.39
CA GLU A 73 2.25 5.28 16.63
C GLU A 73 0.81 5.76 16.44
N LYS A 74 0.47 6.30 15.26
CA LYS A 74 -0.93 6.61 14.91
C LYS A 74 -1.68 5.34 14.49
N CYS A 75 -1.08 4.44 13.69
CA CYS A 75 -1.70 3.18 13.26
C CYS A 75 -1.99 2.17 14.40
N VAL A 76 -1.15 2.13 15.44
CA VAL A 76 -1.33 1.30 16.65
C VAL A 76 -2.49 1.83 17.51
N SER A 77 -2.66 3.16 17.59
CA SER A 77 -3.87 3.77 18.15
C SER A 77 -5.14 3.36 17.38
N TYR A 78 -5.04 3.16 16.06
CA TYR A 78 -6.16 2.75 15.24
C TYR A 78 -6.52 1.25 15.32
N LYS A 79 -5.57 0.36 15.66
CA LYS A 79 -5.84 -1.07 15.96
C LYS A 79 -6.28 -1.32 17.41
N SER A 80 -5.89 -0.47 18.37
CA SER A 80 -6.19 -0.66 19.81
C SER A 80 -7.45 0.05 20.32
N ARG A 81 -8.20 0.75 19.45
CA ARG A 81 -9.45 1.41 19.84
C ARG A 81 -10.63 0.44 19.68
N VAL A 82 -10.65 -0.58 20.54
CA VAL A 82 -11.81 -1.40 20.91
C VAL A 82 -11.78 -1.56 22.43
#